data_AF-A0A7S2Y2F5-F1
#
_entry.id   AF-A0A7S2Y2F5-F1
#
_cell.length_a   1.000
_cell.length_b   1.000
_cell.length_c   1.000
_cell.angle_alpha   90.00
_cell.angle_beta   90.00
_cell.angle_gamma   90.00
#
_symmetry.space_group_name_H-M   'P 1'
#
loop_
_entity.id
_entity.type
_entity.pdbx_description
1 polymer ?
#
loop_
_entity_poly.entity_id
_entity_poly.type
_entity_poly.pdbx_seq_one_letter_code
_entity_poly.pdbx_strand_id
1 'polypeptide(L)'
;SSIIINNCKIASIAKSRVRSDCQIMQSLLQQFAQGGGGFAAPKPLVECKAGKMEVQPKDNGKFMVIPDLRKGKITLTKADDSLIHFQWTDRTTGTVVDDMILFPDDAEYQKVDTGRPDDRVYLLQYKASTRRFFFWMQDAKLTVEQDEE
;
A
#
# COMPACT_ATOMS: atom_id res chain seq x y z
N SER A 1 -10.32 0.18 16.93
CA SER A 1 -9.26 -0.49 17.71
C SER A 1 -7.91 -0.12 17.12
N SER A 2 -7.01 0.46 17.91
CA SER A 2 -5.70 0.94 17.44
C SER A 2 -4.64 -0.15 17.56
N ILE A 3 -3.64 -0.14 16.68
CA ILE A 3 -2.54 -1.13 16.66
C ILE A 3 -1.24 -0.43 17.10
N ILE A 4 -0.50 -1.05 18.02
CA ILE A 4 0.83 -0.59 18.44
C ILE A 4 1.86 -1.43 17.69
N ILE A 5 2.58 -0.82 16.75
CA ILE A 5 3.63 -1.50 15.97
C ILE A 5 4.95 -1.32 16.73
N ASN A 6 5.33 -2.32 17.54
CA ASN A 6 6.61 -2.34 18.23
C ASN A 6 7.71 -2.77 17.23
N ASN A 7 8.68 -1.90 16.95
CA ASN A 7 9.84 -2.17 16.08
C ASN A 7 9.52 -2.97 14.81
N CYS A 8 9.27 -2.26 13.69
CA CYS A 8 9.15 -2.84 12.34
C CYS A 8 10.24 -3.90 12.09
N LYS A 9 9.93 -5.17 12.36
CA LYS A 9 10.68 -6.28 11.77
C LYS A 9 10.14 -6.38 10.35
N ILE A 10 10.93 -5.91 9.40
CA ILE A 10 10.68 -6.10 7.97
C ILE A 10 10.78 -7.60 7.74
N ALA A 11 9.64 -8.28 7.61
CA ALA A 11 9.62 -9.69 7.30
C ALA A 11 10.10 -9.87 5.85
N SER A 12 11.21 -10.58 5.67
CA SER A 12 11.61 -11.09 4.35
C SER A 12 10.58 -12.13 3.93
N ILE A 13 9.63 -11.74 3.07
CA ILE A 13 8.58 -12.62 2.60
C ILE A 13 9.13 -13.46 1.44
N ALA A 14 9.28 -14.75 1.68
CA ALA A 14 9.47 -15.76 0.64
C ALA A 14 8.27 -15.74 -0.32
N LYS A 15 8.56 -15.78 -1.62
CA LYS A 15 7.58 -15.69 -2.72
C LYS A 15 6.60 -16.87 -2.69
N SER A 16 5.47 -16.73 -2.01
CA SER A 16 4.29 -17.58 -2.24
C SER A 16 3.33 -16.87 -3.19
N ARG A 17 2.89 -17.60 -4.21
CA ARG A 17 2.06 -17.16 -5.33
C ARG A 17 0.65 -16.79 -4.86
N VAL A 18 0.45 -15.54 -4.45
CA VAL A 18 -0.87 -14.97 -4.16
C VAL A 18 -1.22 -14.01 -5.30
N ARG A 19 -2.30 -14.31 -6.04
CA ARG A 19 -2.94 -13.28 -6.88
C ARG A 19 -3.62 -12.30 -5.94
N SER A 20 -3.02 -11.13 -5.76
CA SER A 20 -3.62 -10.03 -5.01
C SER A 20 -3.03 -8.74 -5.57
N ASP A 21 -3.88 -7.80 -5.95
CA ASP A 21 -3.51 -6.52 -6.59
C ASP A 21 -2.43 -5.74 -5.82
N CYS A 22 -2.30 -6.01 -4.52
CA CYS A 22 -1.25 -5.46 -3.66
C CYS A 22 0.16 -6.00 -3.94
N GLN A 23 0.31 -7.25 -4.42
CA GLN A 23 1.61 -7.79 -4.86
C GLN A 23 1.99 -7.27 -6.24
N ILE A 24 0.98 -6.91 -7.06
CA ILE A 24 1.19 -6.18 -8.31
C ILE A 24 1.77 -4.79 -8.00
N MET A 25 1.32 -4.10 -6.95
CA MET A 25 1.92 -2.82 -6.52
C MET A 25 3.41 -2.96 -6.19
N GLN A 26 3.79 -4.00 -5.42
CA GLN A 26 5.20 -4.27 -5.11
C GLN A 26 6.03 -4.57 -6.35
N SER A 27 5.48 -5.40 -7.24
CA SER A 27 6.16 -5.79 -8.49
C SER A 27 6.27 -4.64 -9.47
N LEU A 28 5.23 -3.80 -9.60
CA LEU A 28 5.24 -2.63 -10.49
C LEU A 28 6.25 -1.60 -10.01
N LEU A 29 6.30 -1.33 -8.70
CA LEU A 29 7.29 -0.40 -8.16
C LEU A 29 8.72 -0.84 -8.48
N GLN A 30 8.99 -2.15 -8.42
CA GLN A 30 10.28 -2.74 -8.79
C GLN A 30 10.54 -2.74 -10.30
N GLN A 31 9.50 -2.90 -11.13
CA GLN A 31 9.61 -2.91 -12.59
C GLN A 31 9.83 -1.51 -13.17
N PHE A 32 9.31 -0.45 -12.54
CA PHE A 32 9.54 0.92 -13.01
C PHE A 32 10.98 1.41 -12.84
N ALA A 33 11.81 0.75 -12.02
CA ALA A 33 13.26 0.98 -11.99
C ALA A 33 13.94 0.61 -13.32
N GLN A 34 13.29 -0.21 -14.16
CA GLN A 34 13.78 -0.59 -15.48
C GLN A 34 12.83 -0.02 -16.54
N GLY A 35 13.11 1.21 -16.98
CA GLY A 35 12.22 2.03 -17.81
C GLY A 35 11.58 1.34 -19.02
N GLY A 36 10.27 1.57 -19.20
CA GLY A 36 9.47 1.15 -20.37
C GLY A 36 8.27 2.09 -20.60
N GLY A 37 8.10 2.56 -21.84
CA GLY A 37 7.16 3.62 -22.25
C GLY A 37 5.84 3.18 -22.89
N GLY A 38 4.97 4.17 -23.18
CA GLY A 38 3.73 4.03 -23.97
C GLY A 38 2.65 5.04 -23.55
N PHE A 39 2.23 5.92 -24.46
CA PHE A 39 1.21 6.96 -24.24
C PHE A 39 -0.20 6.43 -24.56
N ALA A 40 -1.02 6.29 -23.53
CA ALA A 40 -2.47 6.16 -23.58
C ALA A 40 -3.03 6.86 -22.34
N ALA A 41 -4.23 7.44 -22.42
CA ALA A 41 -4.92 8.13 -21.32
C ALA A 41 -4.70 7.38 -19.98
N PRO A 42 -4.48 8.09 -18.85
CA PRO A 42 -3.92 7.50 -17.62
C PRO A 42 -4.82 6.42 -17.05
N LYS A 43 -4.65 5.22 -17.58
CA LYS A 43 -5.35 4.03 -17.13
C LYS A 43 -4.73 3.65 -15.79
N PRO A 44 -5.53 3.40 -14.75
CA PRO A 44 -4.99 2.95 -13.49
C PRO A 44 -4.23 1.64 -13.74
N LEU A 45 -2.94 1.66 -13.39
CA LEU A 45 -2.05 0.52 -13.45
C LEU A 45 -2.50 -0.54 -12.43
N VAL A 46 -2.93 -0.05 -11.26
CA VAL A 46 -3.50 -0.86 -10.19
C VAL A 46 -4.61 -0.09 -9.51
N GLU A 47 -5.65 -0.80 -9.12
CA GLU A 47 -6.66 -0.32 -8.19
C GLU A 47 -6.89 -1.37 -7.12
N CYS A 48 -6.95 -0.96 -5.85
CA CYS A 48 -7.32 -1.87 -4.77
C CYS A 48 -8.11 -1.15 -3.68
N LYS A 49 -8.99 -1.89 -2.98
CA LYS A 49 -9.76 -1.31 -1.89
C LYS A 49 -8.89 -1.36 -0.63
N ALA A 50 -8.57 -0.20 -0.09
CA ALA A 50 -7.74 -0.11 1.10
C ALA A 50 -8.09 1.14 1.90
N GLY A 51 -8.12 1.00 3.23
CA GLY A 51 -8.17 2.13 4.14
C GLY A 51 -6.77 2.64 4.44
N LYS A 52 -6.67 3.89 4.86
CA LYS A 52 -5.42 4.47 5.36
C LYS A 52 -5.35 4.38 6.88
N MET A 53 -4.17 4.61 7.43
CA MET A 53 -4.01 4.77 8.86
C MET A 53 -3.15 6.00 9.16
N GLU A 54 -3.46 6.63 10.28
CA GLU A 54 -2.70 7.78 10.78
C GLU A 54 -1.72 7.32 11.85
N VAL A 55 -0.49 7.82 11.72
CA VAL A 55 0.59 7.55 12.66
C VAL A 55 0.61 8.66 13.70
N GLN A 56 0.35 8.30 14.95
CA GLN A 56 0.52 9.18 16.09
C GLN A 56 1.80 8.82 16.85
N PRO A 57 2.72 9.77 17.07
CA PRO A 57 3.87 9.53 17.93
C PRO A 57 3.39 9.31 19.37
N LYS A 58 4.00 8.36 20.07
CA LYS A 58 3.83 8.18 21.52
C LYS A 58 5.11 8.53 22.26
N ASP A 59 4.94 9.09 23.46
CA ASP A 59 5.98 9.18 24.46
C ASP A 59 6.51 7.76 24.72
N ASN A 60 7.83 7.57 24.57
CA ASN A 60 8.60 6.30 24.54
C ASN A 60 9.14 5.86 23.17
N GLY A 61 9.13 6.72 22.15
CA GLY A 61 9.72 6.40 20.83
C GLY A 61 8.96 5.31 20.06
N LYS A 62 7.71 5.07 20.44
CA LYS A 62 6.80 4.14 19.78
C LYS A 62 5.83 4.91 18.89
N PHE A 63 5.30 4.22 17.89
CA PHE A 63 4.26 4.76 17.02
C PHE A 63 2.94 4.04 17.30
N MET A 64 1.88 4.82 17.49
CA MET A 64 0.52 4.33 17.54
C MET A 64 -0.10 4.53 16.16
N VAL A 65 -0.61 3.46 15.57
CA VAL A 65 -1.23 3.53 14.26
C VAL A 65 -2.74 3.37 14.45
N ILE A 66 -3.48 4.39 14.00
CA ILE A 66 -4.93 4.49 14.15
C ILE A 66 -5.56 4.31 12.77
N PRO A 67 -6.37 3.25 12.55
CA PRO A 67 -6.99 3.03 11.27
C PRO A 67 -8.06 4.09 10.98
N ASP A 68 -8.03 4.63 9.77
CA ASP A 68 -9.15 5.39 9.22
C ASP A 68 -10.25 4.40 8.81
N LEU A 69 -11.44 4.61 9.35
CA LEU A 69 -12.61 3.74 9.11
C LEU A 69 -13.28 4.02 7.77
N ARG A 70 -12.88 5.08 7.07
CA ARG A 70 -13.42 5.41 5.73
C ARG A 70 -13.09 4.30 4.74
N LYS A 71 -14.04 4.08 3.82
CA LYS A 71 -13.84 3.15 2.71
C LYS A 71 -12.95 3.84 1.68
N GLY A 72 -11.74 3.35 1.52
CA GLY A 72 -10.76 3.95 0.61
C GLY A 72 -10.50 3.10 -0.62
N LYS A 73 -9.97 3.72 -1.65
CA LYS A 73 -9.40 3.06 -2.83
C LYS A 73 -8.00 3.62 -3.05
N ILE A 74 -7.03 2.74 -3.22
CA ILE A 74 -5.71 3.11 -3.72
C ILE A 74 -5.74 2.91 -5.23
N THR A 75 -5.29 3.93 -5.95
CA THR A 75 -5.14 3.92 -7.41
C THR A 75 -3.72 4.33 -7.75
N LEU A 76 -3.03 3.50 -8.53
CA LEU A 76 -1.72 3.81 -9.09
C LEU A 76 -1.89 4.19 -10.56
N THR A 77 -1.53 5.41 -10.94
CA THR A 77 -1.62 5.89 -12.34
C THR A 77 -0.26 6.38 -12.81
N LYS A 78 0.03 6.16 -14.08
CA LYS A 78 1.16 6.83 -14.75
C LYS A 78 0.59 8.04 -15.48
N ALA A 79 1.01 9.23 -15.08
CA ALA A 79 0.60 10.47 -15.73
C ALA A 79 1.46 10.78 -16.95
N ASP A 80 1.05 11.78 -17.73
CA ASP A 80 1.69 12.16 -18.99
C ASP A 80 3.10 12.76 -18.79
N ASP A 81 3.38 13.24 -17.58
CA ASP A 81 4.70 13.68 -17.09
C ASP A 81 5.65 12.51 -16.79
N SER A 82 5.21 11.27 -17.05
CA SER A 82 5.91 10.02 -16.72
C SER A 82 6.11 9.78 -15.22
N LEU A 83 5.42 10.52 -14.36
CA LEU A 83 5.39 10.31 -12.92
C LEU A 83 4.34 9.27 -12.55
N ILE A 84 4.62 8.51 -11.50
CA ILE A 84 3.70 7.53 -10.94
C ILE A 84 2.96 8.18 -9.77
N HIS A 85 1.65 8.35 -9.90
CA HIS A 85 0.79 8.85 -8.85
C HIS A 85 0.20 7.68 -8.07
N PHE A 86 0.47 7.66 -6.77
CA PHE A 86 -0.20 6.83 -5.79
C PHE A 86 -1.27 7.68 -5.12
N GLN A 87 -2.52 7.44 -5.49
CA GLN A 87 -3.67 8.21 -5.02
C GLN A 87 -4.51 7.38 -4.05
N TRP A 88 -4.90 7.99 -2.93
CA TRP A 88 -5.92 7.44 -2.06
C TRP A 88 -7.20 8.28 -2.20
N THR A 89 -8.26 7.61 -2.64
CA THR A 89 -9.58 8.21 -2.84
C THR A 89 -10.55 7.73 -1.77
N ASP A 90 -11.30 8.65 -1.17
CA ASP A 90 -12.45 8.29 -0.33
C ASP A 90 -13.57 7.80 -1.24
N ARG A 91 -13.99 6.54 -1.08
CA ARG A 91 -15.04 5.93 -1.90
C ARG A 91 -16.43 6.46 -1.58
N THR A 92 -16.61 7.09 -0.43
CA THR A 92 -17.88 7.66 0.00
C THR A 92 -18.17 8.95 -0.75
N THR A 93 -17.15 9.79 -0.91
CA THR A 93 -17.27 11.11 -1.56
C THR A 93 -16.76 11.10 -3.01
N GLY A 94 -15.94 10.11 -3.39
CA GLY A 94 -15.24 10.07 -4.68
C GLY A 94 -14.05 11.02 -4.76
N THR A 95 -13.66 11.66 -3.66
CA THR A 95 -12.59 12.68 -3.64
C THR A 95 -11.22 12.05 -3.41
N VAL A 96 -10.22 12.44 -4.20
CA VAL A 96 -8.81 12.13 -3.94
C VAL A 96 -8.38 12.94 -2.71
N VAL A 97 -8.02 12.26 -1.62
CA VAL A 97 -7.62 12.91 -0.36
C VAL A 97 -6.11 12.99 -0.25
N ASP A 98 -5.40 11.96 -0.71
CA ASP A 98 -3.95 11.92 -0.74
C ASP A 98 -3.48 11.60 -2.17
N ASP A 99 -2.52 12.37 -2.68
CA ASP A 99 -1.85 12.14 -3.96
C ASP A 99 -0.33 12.17 -3.73
N MET A 100 0.33 11.07 -4.01
CA MET A 100 1.73 10.85 -3.69
C MET A 100 2.48 10.48 -4.96
N ILE A 101 3.47 11.29 -5.33
CA ILE A 101 4.31 11.00 -6.49
C ILE A 101 5.41 10.01 -6.06
N LEU A 102 5.49 8.89 -6.76
CA LEU A 102 6.51 7.86 -6.56
C LEU A 102 7.54 7.96 -7.67
N PHE A 103 8.79 8.23 -7.30
CA PHE A 103 9.91 8.09 -8.22
C PHE A 103 10.42 6.65 -8.18
N PRO A 104 10.91 6.12 -9.32
CA PRO A 104 11.62 4.84 -9.34
C PRO A 104 12.73 4.84 -8.28
N ASP A 105 12.89 3.71 -7.60
CA ASP A 105 13.89 3.49 -6.54
C ASP A 105 13.76 4.35 -5.26
N ASP A 106 12.94 5.39 -5.21
CA ASP A 106 12.85 6.29 -4.05
C ASP A 106 11.79 5.89 -3.02
N ALA A 107 10.90 4.96 -3.37
CA ALA A 107 9.87 4.47 -2.48
C ALA A 107 9.98 2.95 -2.29
N GLU A 108 9.60 2.50 -1.10
CA GLU A 108 9.43 1.09 -0.78
C GLU A 108 8.00 0.85 -0.34
N TYR A 109 7.38 -0.20 -0.90
CA TYR A 109 6.06 -0.66 -0.51
C TYR A 109 6.17 -2.10 0.01
N GLN A 110 5.87 -2.32 1.28
CA GLN A 110 6.15 -3.59 1.97
C GLN A 110 5.00 -4.01 2.88
N LYS A 111 4.80 -5.33 3.06
CA LYS A 111 3.86 -5.84 4.06
C LYS A 111 4.46 -5.68 5.45
N VAL A 112 3.67 -5.19 6.40
CA VAL A 112 4.06 -5.03 7.80
C VAL A 112 3.60 -6.22 8.60
N ASP A 113 4.50 -6.78 9.42
CA ASP A 113 4.13 -7.78 10.42
C ASP A 113 3.57 -7.07 11.66
N THR A 114 2.27 -7.22 11.89
CA THR A 114 1.58 -6.71 13.09
C THR A 114 1.57 -7.73 14.23
N GLY A 115 2.13 -8.93 14.02
CA GLY A 115 2.03 -10.07 14.92
C GLY A 115 0.73 -10.88 14.76
N ARG A 116 -0.13 -10.51 13.80
CA ARG A 116 -1.35 -11.26 13.46
C ARG A 116 -1.26 -11.76 12.02
N PRO A 117 -1.40 -13.07 11.75
CA PRO A 117 -1.20 -13.63 10.41
C PRO A 117 -2.25 -13.16 9.39
N ASP A 118 -3.48 -12.90 9.84
CA ASP A 118 -4.59 -12.42 9.01
C ASP A 118 -4.53 -10.92 8.68
N ASP A 119 -3.63 -10.16 9.32
CA ASP A 119 -3.54 -8.73 9.08
C ASP A 119 -2.90 -8.45 7.71
N ARG A 120 -3.57 -7.58 6.95
CA ARG A 120 -3.19 -7.16 5.61
C ARG A 120 -2.81 -5.70 5.64
N VAL A 121 -1.76 -5.39 6.39
CA VAL A 121 -1.23 -4.03 6.57
C VAL A 121 0.02 -3.86 5.73
N TYR A 122 0.10 -2.75 5.01
CA TYR A 122 1.20 -2.39 4.13
C TYR A 122 1.73 -1.00 4.49
N LEU A 123 3.03 -0.83 4.30
CA LEU A 123 3.77 0.40 4.54
C LEU A 123 4.30 0.92 3.20
N LEU A 124 3.99 2.18 2.88
CA LEU A 124 4.69 2.97 1.89
C LEU A 124 5.64 3.93 2.60
N GLN A 125 6.92 3.90 2.23
CA GLN A 125 7.96 4.75 2.79
C GLN A 125 8.88 5.25 1.68
N TYR A 126 9.14 6.55 1.64
CA TYR A 126 10.21 7.10 0.80
C TYR A 126 11.56 6.88 1.47
N LYS A 127 12.58 6.44 0.73
CA LYS A 127 13.94 6.20 1.25
C LYS A 127 14.58 7.46 1.81
N ALA A 128 14.32 8.61 1.19
CA ALA A 128 14.82 9.92 1.62
C ALA A 128 14.00 10.56 2.77
N SER A 129 12.92 9.92 3.23
CA SER A 129 12.05 10.43 4.29
C SER A 129 11.95 9.44 5.45
N THR A 130 11.63 9.92 6.64
CA THR A 130 11.22 9.08 7.78
C THR A 130 9.70 8.93 7.88
N ARG A 131 8.95 9.59 6.97
CA ARG A 131 7.48 9.62 6.99
C ARG A 131 6.88 8.32 6.48
N ARG A 132 6.17 7.62 7.35
CA ARG A 132 5.55 6.31 7.09
C ARG A 132 4.07 6.46 6.76
N PHE A 133 3.61 5.78 5.73
CA PHE A 133 2.20 5.72 5.35
C PHE A 133 1.69 4.29 5.43
N PHE A 134 0.72 4.04 6.30
CA PHE A 134 0.19 2.71 6.52
C PHE A 134 -1.17 2.56 5.85
N PHE A 135 -1.37 1.43 5.18
CA PHE A 135 -2.60 1.09 4.47
C PHE A 135 -3.05 -0.30 4.89
N TRP A 136 -4.37 -0.52 5.01
CA TRP A 136 -4.94 -1.84 5.26
C TRP A 136 -5.91 -2.23 4.15
N MET A 137 -5.77 -3.45 3.65
CA MET A 137 -6.61 -3.94 2.56
C MET A 137 -8.04 -4.18 3.05
N GLN A 138 -9.00 -3.56 2.35
CA GLN A 138 -10.44 -3.63 2.60
C GLN A 138 -11.16 -4.64 1.71
N ASP A 139 -10.50 -5.21 0.71
CA ASP A 139 -11.09 -6.27 -0.10
C ASP A 139 -11.56 -7.41 0.80
N ALA A 140 -12.82 -7.83 0.63
CA ALA A 140 -13.34 -8.99 1.36
C ALA A 140 -12.39 -10.16 1.10
N LYS A 141 -12.07 -10.94 2.14
CA LYS A 141 -11.13 -12.06 2.06
C LYS A 141 -11.35 -12.84 0.77
N LEU A 142 -10.23 -13.15 0.11
CA LEU A 142 -10.09 -14.32 -0.75
C LEU A 142 -10.78 -15.46 -0.01
N THR A 143 -11.88 -15.96 -0.54
CA THR A 143 -12.30 -17.32 -0.22
C THR A 143 -11.06 -18.16 -0.45
N VAL A 144 -10.51 -18.69 0.63
CA VAL A 144 -9.66 -19.87 0.54
C VAL A 144 -10.63 -20.92 0.01
N GLU A 145 -10.67 -21.06 -1.31
CA GLU A 145 -11.18 -22.27 -1.92
C GLU A 145 -10.23 -23.35 -1.41
N GLN A 146 -10.66 -23.99 -0.33
CA GLN A 146 -10.18 -25.31 0.04
C GLN A 146 -10.56 -26.20 -1.13
N ASP A 147 -9.62 -26.40 -2.05
CA ASP A 147 -9.67 -27.56 -2.92
C ASP A 147 -9.32 -28.77 -2.03
N GLU A 148 -10.33 -29.29 -1.32
CA GLU A 148 -10.36 -30.71 -0.97
C GLU A 148 -10.48 -31.49 -2.28
N GLU A 149 -9.40 -32.16 -2.71
CA GLU A 149 -9.37 -33.59 -3.10
C GLU A 149 -7.92 -34.09 -3.27
#